data_AF-A0A969LPL8-F1
#
_entry.id   AF-A0A969LPL8-F1
#
_cell.length_a   1.000
_cell.length_b   1.000
_cell.length_c   1.000
_cell.angle_alpha   90.00
_cell.angle_beta   90.00
_cell.angle_gamma   90.00
#
_symmetry.space_group_name_H-M   'P 1'
#
loop_
_entity.id
_entity.type
_entity.pdbx_description
1 polymer ?
#
loop_
_entity_poly.entity_id
_entity_poly.type
_entity_poly.pdbx_seq_one_letter_code
_entity_poly.pdbx_strand_id
1 'polypeptide(L)'
;AEAHRLYGVLDRRLAEAEYLAGTYSIADIATWPWISRFEWQTIDMNKYANVLRWYKAIAARPAVQKGYHVPVKQPGVPMPA
;
A
#
# COMPACT_ATOMS: atom_id res chain seq x y z
N ALA A 1 -15.41 2.92 9.84
CA ALA A 1 -15.75 1.49 9.99
C ALA A 1 -14.64 0.63 9.40
N GLU A 2 -14.52 -0.63 9.80
CA GLU A 2 -13.43 -1.63 9.62
C GLU A 2 -12.17 -1.29 8.79
N ALA A 3 -12.26 -0.76 7.57
CA ALA A 3 -11.09 -0.30 6.80
C ALA A 3 -10.16 0.62 7.62
N HIS A 4 -10.71 1.63 8.30
CA HIS A 4 -9.92 2.51 9.17
C HIS A 4 -9.22 1.76 10.32
N ARG A 5 -9.83 0.69 10.83
CA ARG A 5 -9.23 -0.16 11.88
C ARG A 5 -8.04 -0.93 11.30
N LEU A 6 -8.19 -1.51 10.11
CA LEU A 6 -7.12 -2.24 9.41
C LEU A 6 -5.95 -1.31 9.05
N TYR A 7 -6.23 -0.11 8.52
CA TYR A 7 -5.19 0.89 8.26
C TYR A 7 -4.46 1.30 9.55
N GLY A 8 -5.16 1.45 10.68
CA GLY A 8 -4.53 1.71 11.98
C GLY A 8 -3.71 0.53 12.54
N VAL A 9 -4.03 -0.71 12.18
CA VAL A 9 -3.19 -1.88 12.50
C VAL A 9 -1.93 -1.89 11.64
N LEU A 10 -2.07 -1.67 10.33
CA LEU A 10 -0.95 -1.60 9.40
C LEU A 10 0.01 -0.47 9.76
N ASP A 11 -0.51 0.72 10.07
CA ASP A 11 0.32 1.88 10.42
C ASP A 11 1.16 1.63 11.66
N ARG A 12 0.57 1.05 12.71
CA ARG A 12 1.31 0.66 13.92
C ARG A 12 2.38 -0.40 13.63
N ARG A 13 2.07 -1.42 12.83
CA ARG A 13 3.06 -2.43 12.44
C ARG A 13 4.22 -1.82 11.66
N LEU A 14 3.92 -0.94 10.72
CA LEU A 14 4.90 -0.28 9.85
C LEU A 14 5.66 0.86 10.55
N ALA A 15 5.27 1.24 11.77
CA ALA A 15 6.07 2.10 12.64
C ALA A 15 7.28 1.35 13.22
N GLU A 16 7.15 0.03 13.40
CA GLU A 16 8.19 -0.83 14.00
C GLU A 16 9.09 -1.50 12.96
N ALA A 17 8.66 -1.54 11.70
CA ALA A 17 9.36 -2.23 10.62
C ALA A 17 9.20 -1.51 9.28
N GLU A 18 10.20 -1.63 8.41
CA GLU A 18 10.17 -1.05 7.06
C GLU A 18 9.05 -1.69 6.21
N TYR A 19 8.92 -3.02 6.32
CA TYR A 19 7.94 -3.87 5.63
C TYR A 19 7.18 -4.75 6.62
N LEU A 20 6.08 -5.38 6.19
CA LEU A 20 5.16 -6.10 7.09
C LEU A 20 5.85 -7.25 7.86
N ALA A 21 6.77 -7.96 7.22
CA ALA A 21 7.56 -9.04 7.82
C ALA A 21 8.97 -8.61 8.27
N GLY A 22 9.23 -7.31 8.42
CA GLY A 22 10.57 -6.77 8.65
C GLY A 22 11.28 -6.44 7.34
N THR A 23 11.48 -7.46 6.50
CA THR A 23 12.00 -7.32 5.13
C THR A 23 10.88 -7.47 4.10
N TYR A 24 11.08 -6.92 2.91
CA TYR A 24 10.11 -7.00 1.81
C TYR A 24 9.80 -8.47 1.47
N SER A 25 8.53 -8.82 1.49
CA SER A 25 8.09 -10.22 1.43
C SER A 25 6.78 -10.39 0.66
N ILE A 26 6.33 -11.63 0.54
CA ILE A 26 5.00 -11.94 -0.01
C ILE A 26 3.86 -11.29 0.79
N ALA A 27 4.06 -10.96 2.06
CA ALA A 27 3.05 -10.28 2.87
C ALA A 27 2.76 -8.88 2.32
N ASP A 28 3.80 -8.16 1.90
CA ASP A 28 3.69 -6.85 1.27
C ASP A 28 3.01 -6.95 -0.10
N ILE A 29 3.42 -7.94 -0.90
CA ILE A 29 2.85 -8.21 -2.23
C ILE A 29 1.36 -8.55 -2.14
N ALA A 30 0.95 -9.33 -1.13
CA ALA A 30 -0.44 -9.72 -0.93
C ALA A 30 -1.32 -8.57 -0.40
N THR A 31 -0.74 -7.68 0.41
CA THR A 31 -1.48 -6.60 1.08
C THR A 31 -1.59 -5.35 0.21
N TRP A 32 -0.52 -4.98 -0.49
CA TRP A 32 -0.42 -3.71 -1.22
C TRP A 32 -1.53 -3.47 -2.27
N PRO A 33 -1.96 -4.47 -3.07
CA PRO A 33 -3.05 -4.27 -4.05
C PRO A 33 -4.40 -3.90 -3.42
N TRP A 34 -4.64 -4.26 -2.15
CA TRP A 34 -5.83 -3.81 -1.43
C TRP A 34 -5.71 -2.36 -0.97
N ILE A 35 -4.51 -1.95 -0.59
CA ILE A 35 -4.22 -0.58 -0.12
C ILE A 35 -4.17 0.41 -1.29
N SER A 36 -3.77 -0.02 -2.49
CA SER A 36 -3.78 0.83 -3.70
C SER A 36 -5.18 1.25 -4.15
N ARG A 37 -6.23 0.69 -3.54
CA ARG A 37 -7.63 1.10 -3.74
C ARG A 37 -8.15 2.06 -2.67
N PHE A 38 -7.25 2.78 -1.98
CA PHE A 38 -7.59 3.71 -0.90
C PHE A 38 -8.65 4.75 -1.30
N GLU A 39 -8.64 5.24 -2.54
CA GLU A 39 -9.63 6.20 -3.04
C GLU A 39 -11.04 5.61 -3.02
N TRP A 40 -11.20 4.36 -3.49
CA TRP A 40 -12.48 3.65 -3.49
C TRP A 40 -12.97 3.32 -2.09
N GLN A 41 -12.04 3.15 -1.16
CA GLN A 41 -12.32 2.93 0.26
C GLN A 41 -12.56 4.24 1.02
N THR A 42 -12.50 5.40 0.35
CA THR A 42 -12.62 6.73 0.95
C THR A 42 -11.61 6.99 2.07
N ILE A 43 -10.41 6.40 1.96
CA ILE A 43 -9.34 6.53 2.95
C ILE A 43 -8.43 7.70 2.60
N ASP A 44 -8.30 8.62 3.54
CA ASP A 44 -7.25 9.64 3.52
C ASP A 44 -5.92 9.03 4.02
N MET A 45 -5.01 8.80 3.08
CA MET A 45 -3.70 8.19 3.34
C MET A 45 -2.80 9.08 4.21
N ASN A 46 -3.05 10.40 4.28
CA ASN A 46 -2.25 11.31 5.10
C ASN A 46 -2.46 11.11 6.60
N LYS A 47 -3.52 10.38 7.00
CA LYS A 47 -3.77 9.98 8.39
C LYS A 47 -2.92 8.80 8.85
N TYR A 48 -2.21 8.14 7.93
CA TYR A 48 -1.45 6.91 8.18
C TYR A 48 -0.04 7.03 7.60
N ALA A 49 0.82 7.78 8.29
CA ALA A 49 2.15 8.16 7.78
C ALA A 49 3.04 6.96 7.44
N ASN A 50 2.99 5.88 8.22
CA ASN A 50 3.80 4.70 8.00
C ASN A 50 3.26 3.87 6.83
N VAL A 51 1.93 3.79 6.70
CA VAL A 51 1.30 3.17 5.51
C VAL A 51 1.63 3.97 4.26
N LEU A 52 1.58 5.31 4.31
CA LEU A 52 1.91 6.18 3.19
C LEU A 52 3.37 6.00 2.72
N ARG A 53 4.32 5.96 3.66
CA ARG A 53 5.74 5.66 3.38
C ARG A 53 5.89 4.31 2.69
N TRP A 54 5.37 3.25 3.31
CA TRP A 54 5.42 1.88 2.79
C TRP A 54 4.78 1.77 1.40
N TYR A 55 3.63 2.42 1.21
CA TYR A 55 2.91 2.45 -0.05
C TYR A 55 3.76 3.06 -1.16
N LYS A 56 4.33 4.25 -0.93
CA LYS A 56 5.17 4.97 -1.89
C LYS A 56 6.44 4.17 -2.23
N ALA A 57 7.07 3.54 -1.24
CA ALA A 57 8.24 2.69 -1.46
C ALA A 57 7.93 1.49 -2.38
N ILE A 58 6.80 0.82 -2.18
CA ILE A 58 6.40 -0.32 -3.02
C ILE A 58 5.93 0.14 -4.40
N ALA A 59 5.16 1.23 -4.47
CA ALA A 59 4.73 1.83 -5.74
C ALA A 59 5.92 2.16 -6.65
N ALA A 60 7.04 2.63 -6.10
CA ALA A 60 8.23 2.98 -6.88
C ALA A 60 8.95 1.77 -7.51
N ARG A 61 8.64 0.53 -7.10
CA ARG A 61 9.33 -0.67 -7.58
C ARG A 61 8.95 -0.95 -9.04
N PRO A 62 9.93 -1.15 -9.96
CA PRO A 62 9.63 -1.47 -11.36
C PRO A 62 8.77 -2.72 -11.55
N ALA A 63 8.92 -3.73 -10.68
CA ALA A 63 8.12 -4.94 -10.73
C ALA A 63 6.65 -4.70 -10.36
N VAL A 64 6.37 -3.79 -9.42
CA VAL A 64 5.00 -3.43 -9.01
C VAL A 64 4.31 -2.66 -10.13
N GLN A 65 4.99 -1.67 -10.72
CA GLN A 65 4.50 -0.95 -11.89
C GLN A 65 4.15 -1.91 -13.03
N LYS A 66 5.04 -2.84 -13.37
CA LYS A 66 4.78 -3.87 -14.39
C LYS A 66 3.58 -4.76 -14.04
N GLY A 67 3.53 -5.27 -12.81
CA GLY A 67 2.45 -6.15 -12.35
C GLY A 67 1.09 -5.46 -12.34
N TYR A 68 1.05 -4.16 -12.06
CA TYR A 68 -0.19 -3.38 -12.03
C TYR A 68 -0.86 -3.25 -13.41
N HIS A 69 -0.12 -3.46 -14.50
CA HIS A 69 -0.67 -3.43 -15.86
C HIS A 69 -1.12 -4.81 -16.39
N VAL A 70 -1.25 -5.82 -15.52
CA VAL A 70 -1.66 -7.18 -15.90
C VAL A 70 -3.04 -7.49 -15.31
N PRO A 71 -3.99 -8.07 -16.07
CA PRO A 71 -3.89 -8.44 -17.49
C PRO A 71 -4.13 -7.26 -18.46
N VAL A 72 -4.69 -6.15 -17.97
CA VAL A 72 -5.02 -4.97 -18.77
C VAL A 72 -4.18 -3.80 -18.33
N LYS A 73 -3.64 -3.06 -19.30
CA LYS A 73 -2.85 -1.85 -19.05
C LYS A 73 -3.71 -0.79 -18.35
N GLN A 74 -3.36 -0.50 -17.09
CA GLN A 74 -3.99 0.55 -16.29
C GLN A 74 -3.46 1.96 -16.64
N PRO A 75 -4.20 3.04 -16.28
CA PRO A 75 -3.74 4.43 -16.41
C PRO A 75 -2.47 4.75 -15.61
N GLY A 76 -2.15 3.94 -14.59
CA GLY A 76 -0.98 4.05 -13.72
C GLY A 76 -1.30 3.59 -12.30
N VAL A 77 -0.28 3.38 -11.48
CA VAL A 77 -0.47 3.13 -10.04
C VAL A 77 -1.02 4.40 -9.38
N PRO A 78 -2.15 4.34 -8.64
CA PRO A 78 -2.68 5.48 -7.90
C PRO A 78 -1.65 6.00 -6.91
N MET A 79 -1.37 7.30 -6.94
CA MET A 79 -0.42 7.93 -6.03
C MET A 79 -1.19 8.85 -5.08
N PRO A 80 -1.18 8.59 -3.76
CA PRO A 80 -1.77 9.50 -2.79
C PRO A 80 -1.00 10.83 -2.79
N ALA A 81 -1.75 11.92 -2.74
CA ALA A 81 -1.23 13.29 -2.61
C ALA A 81 -0.32 13.40 -1.37
#